data_AF-A0A0S8KGJ2-F1
#
_entry.id   AF-A0A0S8KGJ2-F1
#
_cell.length_a   1.000
_cell.length_b   1.000
_cell.length_c   1.000
_cell.angle_alpha   90.00
_cell.angle_beta   90.00
_cell.angle_gamma   90.00
#
_symmetry.space_group_name_H-M   'P 1'
#
loop_
_entity.id
_entity.type
_entity.pdbx_description
1 polymer ?
#
loop_
_entity_poly.entity_id
_entity_poly.type
_entity_poly.pdbx_seq_one_letter_code
_entity_poly.pdbx_strand_id
1 'polypeptide(L)'
;MACEKNNENEAANNDLLIGSWVNPKQNDSIVTYERSEGLVDNEYGLSFNEDNIFIERKNAGWCGTPPISYADYDGTWTRNDSVIEITVGYWGGTADYTWKILSIDEAILKIIVLEQNYQLEDQQK
;
A
#
# COMPACT_ATOMS: atom_id res chain seq x y z
N MET A 1 -10.62 -42.48 -11.50
CA MET A 1 -9.21 -42.22 -11.15
C MET A 1 -8.60 -41.45 -12.32
N ALA A 2 -8.48 -40.14 -12.27
CA ALA A 2 -7.54 -39.32 -11.47
C ALA A 2 -6.14 -39.26 -12.10
N CYS A 3 -5.92 -38.20 -12.87
CA CYS A 3 -4.66 -37.61 -13.34
C CYS A 3 -5.15 -36.37 -14.15
N GLU A 4 -4.72 -35.13 -13.95
CA GLU A 4 -3.45 -34.61 -13.47
C GLU A 4 -3.71 -33.34 -12.66
N LYS A 5 -3.01 -33.18 -11.53
CA LYS A 5 -2.85 -31.89 -10.87
C LYS A 5 -2.06 -31.02 -11.84
N ASN A 6 -2.73 -30.11 -12.53
CA ASN A 6 -2.04 -29.00 -13.15
C ASN A 6 -1.54 -28.12 -12.00
N ASN A 7 -0.26 -28.29 -11.67
CA ASN A 7 0.56 -27.27 -11.04
C ASN A 7 0.47 -26.04 -11.94
N GLU A 8 -0.52 -25.20 -11.67
CA GLU A 8 -0.58 -23.85 -12.19
C GLU A 8 0.52 -23.06 -11.48
N ASN A 9 1.70 -23.14 -12.09
CA ASN A 9 2.83 -22.23 -12.02
C ASN A 9 2.70 -21.16 -10.92
N GLU A 10 3.19 -21.47 -9.73
CA GLU A 10 3.76 -20.49 -8.82
C GLU A 10 5.00 -19.90 -9.50
N ALA A 11 4.78 -19.10 -10.55
CA ALA A 11 5.73 -18.08 -10.92
C ALA A 11 5.72 -17.12 -9.74
N ALA A 12 6.64 -17.34 -8.80
CA ALA A 12 7.04 -16.36 -7.80
C ALA A 12 7.30 -15.06 -8.58
N ASN A 13 6.27 -14.22 -8.64
CA ASN A 13 6.35 -12.91 -9.25
C ASN A 13 7.20 -12.13 -8.26
N ASN A 14 8.52 -12.13 -8.50
CA ASN A 14 9.45 -11.19 -7.87
C ASN A 14 9.15 -9.79 -8.43
N ASP A 15 7.92 -9.31 -8.26
CA ASP A 15 7.60 -7.93 -8.44
C ASP A 15 8.38 -7.17 -7.35
N LEU A 16 9.32 -6.33 -7.77
CA LEU A 16 10.12 -5.49 -6.89
C LEU A 16 9.25 -4.62 -5.97
N LEU A 17 7.97 -4.41 -6.31
CA LEU A 17 6.99 -3.72 -5.49
C LEU A 17 6.67 -4.44 -4.19
N ILE A 18 6.71 -5.78 -4.20
CA ILE A 18 6.48 -6.60 -3.00
C ILE A 18 7.53 -6.25 -1.95
N GLY A 19 7.09 -5.89 -0.75
CA GLY A 19 7.92 -5.47 0.38
C GLY A 19 7.37 -4.23 1.08
N SER A 20 8.12 -3.76 2.07
CA SER A 20 7.77 -2.58 2.86
C SER A 20 8.51 -1.33 2.37
N TRP A 21 7.78 -0.22 2.34
CA TRP A 21 8.18 1.07 1.82
C TRP A 21 7.86 2.16 2.85
N VAL A 22 8.87 2.90 3.29
CA VAL A 22 8.80 3.84 4.40
C VAL A 22 9.46 5.18 4.01
N ASN A 23 9.51 6.12 4.95
CA ASN A 23 10.15 7.43 4.78
C ASN A 23 9.68 8.19 3.52
N PRO A 24 8.36 8.38 3.31
CA PRO A 24 7.87 9.09 2.14
C PRO A 24 8.48 10.50 2.07
N LYS A 25 9.13 10.80 0.95
CA LYS A 25 9.67 12.13 0.62
C LYS A 25 8.93 12.66 -0.59
N GLN A 26 8.16 13.72 -0.38
CA GLN A 26 7.48 14.41 -1.47
C GLN A 26 8.40 15.49 -2.05
N ASN A 27 8.62 15.43 -3.36
CA ASN A 27 9.29 16.46 -4.14
C ASN A 27 8.43 16.78 -5.37
N ASP A 28 7.89 18.00 -5.43
CA ASP A 28 6.86 18.39 -6.39
C ASP A 28 5.67 17.40 -6.40
N SER A 29 5.44 16.73 -7.53
CA SER A 29 4.38 15.72 -7.71
C SER A 29 4.86 14.29 -7.48
N ILE A 30 6.15 14.09 -7.19
CA ILE A 30 6.76 12.77 -7.03
C ILE A 30 6.87 12.44 -5.54
N VAL A 31 6.38 11.26 -5.17
CA VAL A 31 6.60 10.68 -3.85
C VAL A 31 7.65 9.59 -3.97
N THR A 32 8.69 9.70 -3.17
CA THR A 32 9.77 8.71 -3.10
C THR A 32 9.69 7.97 -1.78
N TYR A 33 9.70 6.64 -1.84
CA TYR A 33 9.77 5.76 -0.68
C TYR A 33 11.10 5.02 -0.64
N GLU A 34 11.53 4.67 0.56
CA GLU A 34 12.71 3.86 0.83
C GLU A 34 12.26 2.45 1.22
N ARG A 35 12.92 1.42 0.68
CA ARG A 35 12.64 0.04 1.03
C ARG A 35 13.12 -0.25 2.44
N SER A 36 12.37 -1.07 3.16
CA SER A 36 12.67 -1.50 4.53
C SER A 36 12.36 -2.99 4.70
N GLU A 37 12.99 -3.62 5.70
CA GLU A 37 12.67 -5.00 6.09
C GLU A 37 11.26 -5.12 6.71
N GLY A 38 10.66 -4.00 7.10
CA GLY A 38 9.31 -3.94 7.64
C GLY A 38 8.82 -2.50 7.87
N LEU A 39 7.58 -2.37 8.33
CA LEU A 39 7.00 -1.09 8.71
C LEU A 39 7.62 -0.59 10.02
N VAL A 40 8.03 0.68 10.05
CA VAL A 40 8.62 1.30 11.26
C VAL A 40 7.52 1.71 12.23
N ASP A 41 7.73 1.46 13.52
CA ASP A 41 6.80 1.84 14.58
C ASP A 41 6.61 3.36 14.66
N ASN A 42 5.36 3.81 14.79
CA ASN A 42 4.99 5.22 14.91
C ASN A 42 5.39 6.10 13.72
N GLU A 43 5.57 5.51 12.53
CA GLU A 43 5.86 6.23 11.30
C GLU A 43 4.94 5.76 10.17
N TYR A 44 4.79 6.60 9.14
CA TYR A 44 4.02 6.24 7.96
C TYR A 44 4.78 5.20 7.13
N GLY A 45 4.07 4.19 6.65
CA GLY A 45 4.66 3.18 5.79
C GLY A 45 3.62 2.33 5.07
N LEU A 46 4.07 1.64 4.03
CA LEU A 46 3.26 0.82 3.15
C LEU A 46 3.89 -0.55 3.02
N SER A 47 3.10 -1.61 2.96
CA SER A 47 3.56 -2.95 2.64
C SER A 47 2.71 -3.54 1.54
N PHE A 48 3.34 -3.86 0.41
CA PHE A 48 2.74 -4.66 -0.64
C PHE A 48 3.16 -6.10 -0.42
N ASN A 49 2.21 -6.98 -0.16
CA ASN A 49 2.46 -8.39 0.06
C ASN A 49 1.93 -9.22 -1.12
N GLU A 50 2.32 -10.49 -1.16
CA GLU A 50 1.78 -11.47 -2.10
C GLU A 50 0.25 -11.60 -1.91
N ASP A 51 -0.41 -12.25 -2.87
CA ASP A 51 -1.87 -12.45 -2.88
C ASP A 51 -2.70 -11.15 -2.84
N ASN A 52 -2.15 -10.05 -3.40
CA ASN A 52 -2.81 -8.74 -3.48
C ASN A 52 -3.13 -8.10 -2.12
N ILE A 53 -2.42 -8.49 -1.06
CA ILE A 53 -2.61 -7.94 0.30
C ILE A 53 -1.79 -6.66 0.45
N PHE A 54 -2.45 -5.59 0.90
CA PHE A 54 -1.82 -4.30 1.17
C PHE A 54 -1.96 -3.94 2.65
N ILE A 55 -0.94 -3.32 3.23
CA ILE A 55 -0.99 -2.75 4.58
C ILE A 55 -0.52 -1.32 4.51
N GLU A 56 -1.31 -0.39 5.04
CA GLU A 56 -0.90 1.00 5.24
C GLU A 56 -0.86 1.32 6.73
N ARG A 57 0.32 1.71 7.21
CA ARG A 57 0.49 2.28 8.54
C ARG A 57 0.32 3.78 8.49
N LYS A 58 -0.71 4.29 9.16
CA LYS A 58 -1.00 5.72 9.25
C LYS A 58 -1.65 6.08 10.59
N ASN A 59 -1.80 7.38 10.82
CA ASN A 59 -2.40 7.91 12.04
C ASN A 59 -3.78 7.29 12.29
N ALA A 60 -4.00 6.77 13.49
CA ALA A 60 -5.17 6.01 13.89
C ALA A 60 -6.33 6.85 14.41
N GLY A 61 -6.28 8.18 14.26
CA GLY A 61 -7.25 9.09 14.85
C GLY A 61 -7.66 10.25 13.95
N TRP A 62 -8.94 10.63 14.05
CA TRP A 62 -9.54 11.83 13.45
C TRP A 62 -8.91 13.13 13.97
N CYS A 63 -8.55 13.14 15.24
CA CYS A 63 -7.99 14.30 15.94
C CYS A 63 -6.57 13.93 16.38
N GLY A 64 -5.55 14.60 15.83
CA GLY A 64 -4.14 14.45 16.19
C GLY A 64 -3.80 14.92 17.61
N THR A 65 -4.68 14.69 18.58
CA THR A 65 -4.42 14.88 20.00
C THR A 65 -3.36 13.88 20.44
N PRO A 66 -2.19 14.34 20.90
CA PRO A 66 -1.14 13.45 21.41
C PRO A 66 -1.67 12.53 22.52
N PRO A 67 -1.22 11.26 22.57
CA PRO A 67 -0.23 10.66 21.67
C PRO A 67 -0.82 10.36 20.28
N ILE A 68 -0.06 10.69 19.22
CA ILE A 68 -0.38 10.27 17.85
C ILE A 68 -0.20 8.75 17.82
N SER A 69 -1.30 8.01 17.80
CA SER A 69 -1.28 6.58 17.59
C SER A 69 -1.21 6.29 16.09
N TYR A 70 -0.42 5.30 15.72
CA TYR A 70 -0.40 4.72 14.38
C TYR A 70 -1.09 3.36 14.43
N ALA A 71 -1.80 3.00 13.37
CA ALA A 71 -2.41 1.70 13.20
C ALA A 71 -2.14 1.18 11.79
N ASP A 72 -2.13 -0.14 11.69
CA ASP A 72 -2.04 -0.86 10.42
C ASP A 72 -3.46 -1.05 9.90
N TYR A 73 -3.68 -0.60 8.68
CA TYR A 73 -4.93 -0.78 7.97
C TYR A 73 -4.72 -1.76 6.84
N ASP A 74 -5.50 -2.84 6.89
CA ASP A 74 -5.53 -3.84 5.83
C ASP A 74 -6.25 -3.26 4.60
N GLY A 75 -5.75 -3.67 3.44
CA GLY A 75 -6.28 -3.29 2.15
C GLY A 75 -5.90 -4.31 1.10
N THR A 76 -6.26 -3.98 -0.13
CA THR A 76 -5.89 -4.74 -1.31
C THR A 76 -5.21 -3.84 -2.31
N TRP A 77 -4.40 -4.44 -3.17
CA TRP A 77 -3.77 -3.74 -4.27
C TRP A 77 -3.78 -4.58 -5.53
N THR A 78 -3.85 -3.92 -6.67
CA THR A 78 -3.64 -4.53 -7.98
C THR A 78 -2.68 -3.68 -8.78
N ARG A 79 -1.96 -4.33 -9.70
CA ARG A 79 -1.04 -3.64 -10.59
C ARG A 79 -1.30 -4.01 -12.05
N ASN A 80 -1.34 -2.97 -12.88
CA ASN A 80 -1.39 -3.09 -14.33
C ASN A 80 -0.25 -2.25 -14.92
N ASP A 81 0.80 -2.91 -15.39
CA ASP A 81 2.05 -2.30 -15.86
C ASP A 81 2.70 -1.36 -14.84
N SER A 82 2.57 -0.05 -15.06
CA SER A 82 3.09 1.01 -14.18
C SER A 82 2.04 1.57 -13.24
N VAL A 83 0.76 1.19 -13.37
CA VAL A 83 -0.34 1.73 -12.57
C VAL A 83 -0.64 0.77 -11.43
N ILE A 84 -0.70 1.30 -10.21
CA ILE A 84 -1.10 0.60 -9.01
C ILE A 84 -2.45 1.16 -8.58
N GLU A 85 -3.40 0.28 -8.31
CA GLU A 85 -4.69 0.60 -7.70
C GLU A 85 -4.70 0.00 -6.30
N ILE A 86 -5.05 0.80 -5.30
CA ILE A 86 -5.01 0.42 -3.89
C ILE A 86 -6.35 0.79 -3.28
N THR A 87 -6.94 -0.14 -2.53
CA THR A 87 -8.11 0.10 -1.69
C THR A 87 -7.73 -0.28 -0.27
N VAL A 88 -7.83 0.65 0.69
CA VAL A 88 -7.35 0.43 2.05
C VAL A 88 -8.22 1.10 3.09
N GLY A 89 -8.40 0.43 4.22
CA GLY A 89 -9.13 1.00 5.35
C GLY A 89 -8.45 2.24 5.94
N TYR A 90 -9.22 3.01 6.69
CA TYR A 90 -8.71 3.96 7.68
C TYR A 90 -9.74 4.13 8.80
N TRP A 91 -9.40 4.86 9.86
CA TRP A 91 -10.28 5.03 11.02
C TRP A 91 -11.69 5.58 10.68
N GLY A 92 -11.89 6.19 9.51
CA GLY A 92 -13.15 6.82 9.10
C GLY A 92 -13.87 6.15 7.92
N GLY A 93 -13.35 5.05 7.38
CA GLY A 93 -13.92 4.38 6.21
C GLY A 93 -12.85 3.76 5.33
N THR A 94 -12.96 3.96 4.02
CA THR A 94 -12.05 3.38 3.00
C THR A 94 -11.44 4.47 2.12
N ALA A 95 -10.19 4.28 1.71
CA ALA A 95 -9.50 5.13 0.77
C ALA A 95 -9.10 4.34 -0.47
N ASP A 96 -9.29 4.94 -1.63
CA ASP A 96 -8.89 4.42 -2.92
C ASP A 96 -7.78 5.30 -3.50
N TYR A 97 -6.69 4.67 -3.93
CA TYR A 97 -5.55 5.35 -4.53
C TYR A 97 -5.21 4.76 -5.89
N THR A 98 -4.97 5.64 -6.86
CA THR A 98 -4.43 5.27 -8.17
C THR A 98 -3.07 5.94 -8.33
N TRP A 99 -2.02 5.15 -8.33
CA TRP A 99 -0.63 5.62 -8.44
C TRP A 99 -0.01 5.16 -9.75
N LYS A 100 0.94 5.95 -10.25
CA LYS A 100 1.80 5.53 -11.35
C LYS A 100 3.25 5.45 -10.87
N ILE A 101 3.84 4.27 -11.02
CA ILE A 101 5.26 4.01 -10.81
C ILE A 101 6.05 4.75 -11.90
N LEU A 102 6.94 5.64 -11.47
CA LEU A 102 7.94 6.25 -12.32
C LEU A 102 9.20 5.38 -12.43
N SER A 103 9.62 4.81 -11.30
CA SER A 103 10.76 3.90 -11.22
C SER A 103 10.68 3.08 -9.94
N ILE A 104 11.16 1.84 -10.00
CA ILE A 104 11.31 0.98 -8.84
C ILE A 104 12.61 0.17 -8.95
N ASP A 105 13.34 0.09 -7.84
CA ASP A 105 14.50 -0.76 -7.66
C ASP A 105 14.50 -1.40 -6.26
N GLU A 106 15.56 -2.11 -5.87
CA GLU A 106 15.65 -2.81 -4.59
C GLU A 106 15.67 -1.88 -3.36
N ALA A 107 15.87 -0.58 -3.54
CA ALA A 107 15.98 0.40 -2.45
C ALA A 107 14.95 1.52 -2.54
N ILE A 108 14.51 1.90 -3.74
CA ILE A 108 13.71 3.10 -3.97
C ILE A 108 12.48 2.81 -4.83
N LEU A 109 11.34 3.32 -4.38
CA LEU A 109 10.09 3.39 -5.14
C LEU A 109 9.74 4.86 -5.39
N LYS A 110 9.55 5.24 -6.65
CA LYS A 110 9.06 6.58 -7.02
C LYS A 110 7.72 6.47 -7.71
N ILE A 111 6.74 7.19 -7.19
CA ILE A 111 5.39 7.24 -7.74
C ILE A 111 4.92 8.67 -7.94
N ILE A 112 3.90 8.83 -8.77
CA ILE A 112 3.02 9.99 -8.77
C ILE A 112 1.60 9.53 -8.40
N VAL A 113 0.90 10.35 -7.63
CA VAL A 113 -0.51 10.11 -7.30
C VAL A 113 -1.35 10.62 -8.47
N LEU A 114 -2.07 9.73 -9.15
CA LEU A 114 -2.98 10.08 -10.24
C LEU A 114 -4.37 10.43 -9.70
N GLU A 115 -4.87 9.60 -8.79
CA GLU A 115 -6.17 9.79 -8.15
C GLU A 115 -6.09 9.35 -6.68
N GLN A 116 -6.88 10.02 -5.84
CA GLN A 116 -7.00 9.73 -4.42
C GLN A 116 -8.40 10.10 -3.96
N ASN A 117 -9.13 9.12 -3.45
CA ASN A 117 -10.51 9.26 -3.03
C ASN A 117 -10.70 8.72 -1.60
N TYR A 118 -11.45 9.45 -0.78
CA TYR A 118 -11.78 9.05 0.59
C TYR A 118 -13.28 8.88 0.72
N GLN A 119 -13.70 7.69 1.07
CA GLN A 119 -15.08 7.35 1.35
C GLN A 119 -15.24 7.25 2.86
N LEU A 120 -16.00 8.19 3.43
CA LEU A 120 -16.41 8.11 4.82
C LEU A 120 -17.49 7.04 4.94
N GLU A 121 -17.33 6.12 5.90
CA GLU A 121 -18.40 5.18 6.20
C GLU A 121 -19.48 5.96 6.95
N ASP A 122 -20.59 6.24 6.25
CA ASP A 122 -21.76 6.87 6.84
C ASP A 122 -22.26 5.96 7.97
N GLN A 123 -22.09 6.40 9.22
CA GLN A 123 -22.74 5.75 10.36
C GLN A 123 -24.24 6.01 10.25
N GLN A 124 -24.93 5.24 9.41
CA GLN A 124 -26.39 5.14 9.43
C GLN A 124 -26.79 4.58 10.80
N LYS A 125 -27.11 5.51 11.70
CA LYS A 125 -27.85 5.27 12.94
C LYS A 125 -29.30 4.91 12.66
#